data_AF-A0A7S2R1N7-F1
#
_entry.id   AF-A0A7S2R1N7-F1
#
_cell.length_a   1.000
_cell.length_b   1.000
_cell.length_c   1.000
_cell.angle_alpha   90.00
_cell.angle_beta   90.00
_cell.angle_gamma   90.00
#
_symmetry.space_group_name_H-M   'P 1'
#
loop_
_entity.id
_entity.type
_entity.pdbx_description
1 polymer ?
#
loop_
_entity_poly.entity_id
_entity_poly.type
_entity_poly.pdbx_seq_one_letter_code
_entity_poly.pdbx_strand_id
1 'polypeptide(L)'
;FAPTADDHTTFIDEIEEELLLDGSRRSGGWLSAAAKYIFNQQKNQREEGTPEFRFHELMVSSLTGAEINAPNKSIVVLLKENKDNIIQQAGGERIEKYITAYLPTHLIRAKMLSSAGALLCDDDFIKRRVAALGPVEATRKQMLDLSDMRRDNQRLTSSNKSNTEPSSLDEREIKSDIDSPPQGGFLEQSTTDNVDMNVIKRDACRLVIDEVYRVMDVTVRSGDSLNMAICLSTVGEGLLRSKQPRDAMLRLEEAVGIYRGLLGPYH
;
A
#
# COMPACT_ATOMS: atom_id res chain seq x y z
N PHE A 1 29.19 2.85 0.19
CA PHE A 1 28.25 2.07 1.00
C PHE A 1 27.01 1.87 0.15
N ALA A 2 26.91 0.73 -0.55
CA ALA A 2 25.67 0.33 -1.18
C ALA A 2 24.71 -0.13 -0.06
N PRO A 3 23.42 0.23 -0.08
CA PRO A 3 22.45 -0.33 0.86
C PRO A 3 22.52 -1.86 0.75
N THR A 4 22.55 -2.56 1.88
CA THR A 4 22.31 -4.01 1.89
C THR A 4 20.92 -4.25 1.32
N ALA A 5 20.82 -5.12 0.30
CA ALA A 5 19.56 -5.47 -0.34
C ALA A 5 18.52 -5.89 0.71
N ASP A 6 17.58 -5.01 0.99
CA ASP A 6 16.32 -5.32 1.66
C ASP A 6 15.26 -5.72 0.62
N ASP A 7 14.11 -6.20 1.07
CA ASP A 7 13.02 -6.67 0.21
C ASP A 7 12.46 -5.60 -0.75
N HIS A 8 12.88 -4.33 -0.63
CA HIS A 8 12.48 -3.20 -1.47
C HIS A 8 13.56 -2.77 -2.48
N THR A 9 14.77 -3.31 -2.36
CA THR A 9 15.95 -2.98 -3.17
C THR A 9 16.36 -4.11 -4.12
N THR A 10 15.54 -5.15 -4.26
CA THR A 10 15.61 -6.15 -5.34
C THR A 10 15.39 -5.57 -6.75
N PHE A 11 15.29 -4.24 -6.86
CA PHE A 11 15.25 -3.49 -8.10
C PHE A 11 16.53 -2.68 -8.34
N ILE A 12 17.53 -2.74 -7.45
CA ILE A 12 18.78 -1.96 -7.63
C ILE A 12 19.49 -2.39 -8.92
N ASP A 13 19.60 -3.70 -9.15
CA ASP A 13 20.26 -4.23 -10.34
C ASP A 13 19.48 -3.83 -11.61
N GLU A 14 18.15 -3.82 -11.56
CA GLU A 14 17.26 -3.39 -12.64
C GLU A 14 17.29 -1.88 -12.87
N ILE A 15 17.41 -1.07 -11.80
CA ILE A 15 17.59 0.39 -11.86
C ILE A 15 18.95 0.71 -12.50
N GLU A 16 20.00 -0.02 -12.12
CA GLU A 16 21.33 0.12 -12.69
C GLU A 16 21.36 -0.33 -14.16
N GLU A 17 20.66 -1.41 -14.52
CA GLU A 17 20.52 -1.88 -15.91
C GLU A 17 19.77 -0.85 -16.78
N GLU A 18 18.65 -0.29 -16.29
CA GLU A 18 17.92 0.77 -17.00
C GLU A 18 18.79 2.02 -17.19
N LEU A 19 19.56 2.43 -16.18
CA LEU A 19 20.50 3.56 -16.26
C LEU A 19 21.65 3.33 -17.25
N LEU A 20 22.16 2.10 -17.34
CA LEU A 20 23.19 1.72 -18.30
C LEU A 20 22.66 1.74 -19.74
N LEU A 21 21.41 1.34 -19.94
CA LEU A 21 20.75 1.35 -21.24
C LEU A 21 20.33 2.77 -21.68
N ASP A 22 19.94 3.63 -20.74
CA ASP A 22 19.27 4.90 -21.03
C ASP A 22 20.21 6.13 -21.01
N GLY A 23 21.51 5.88 -21.18
CA GLY A 23 22.53 6.91 -21.36
C GLY A 23 22.16 7.88 -22.48
N SER A 24 21.52 9.00 -22.11
CA SER A 24 21.38 10.27 -22.85
C SER A 24 20.01 10.69 -23.43
N ARG A 25 18.86 10.01 -23.21
CA ARG A 25 17.58 10.56 -23.75
C ARG A 25 16.33 10.32 -22.90
N ARG A 26 15.92 11.36 -22.17
CA ARG A 26 14.53 11.87 -21.99
C ARG A 26 13.37 10.83 -21.89
N SER A 27 13.58 9.64 -21.35
CA SER A 27 12.48 8.75 -21.02
C SER A 27 11.99 9.09 -19.62
N GLY A 28 10.78 9.65 -19.52
CA GLY A 28 10.07 9.90 -18.28
C GLY A 28 9.55 8.60 -17.65
N GLY A 29 10.41 7.58 -17.52
CA GLY A 29 10.07 6.35 -16.81
C GLY A 29 9.85 6.64 -15.32
N TRP A 30 8.87 5.96 -14.72
CA TRP A 30 8.52 6.06 -13.31
C TRP A 30 9.70 5.74 -12.38
N LEU A 31 10.59 4.83 -12.80
CA LEU A 31 11.84 4.50 -12.12
C LEU A 31 12.81 5.68 -12.09
N SER A 32 12.79 6.58 -13.09
CA SER A 32 13.72 7.71 -13.13
C SER A 32 13.50 8.73 -12.02
N ALA A 33 12.26 8.92 -11.54
CA ALA A 33 11.96 9.88 -10.47
C ALA A 33 12.40 9.33 -9.10
N ALA A 34 12.13 8.05 -8.84
CA ALA A 34 12.59 7.34 -7.66
C ALA A 34 14.11 7.22 -7.60
N ALA A 35 14.73 6.82 -8.72
CA ALA A 35 16.17 6.74 -8.86
C ALA A 35 16.81 8.12 -8.67
N LYS A 36 16.29 9.19 -9.32
CA LYS A 36 16.78 10.57 -9.11
C LYS A 36 16.70 10.98 -7.64
N TYR A 37 15.64 10.62 -6.92
CA TYR A 37 15.54 10.90 -5.49
C TYR A 37 16.62 10.17 -4.67
N ILE A 38 16.76 8.86 -4.87
CA ILE A 38 17.78 8.04 -4.18
C ILE A 38 19.19 8.58 -4.45
N PHE A 39 19.51 8.87 -5.71
CA PHE A 39 20.81 9.39 -6.11
C PHE A 39 21.06 10.83 -5.61
N ASN A 40 20.05 11.69 -5.59
CA ASN A 40 20.18 13.04 -5.02
C ASN A 40 20.39 12.99 -3.50
N GLN A 41 19.74 12.06 -2.80
CA GLN A 41 19.93 11.87 -1.36
C GLN A 41 21.37 11.39 -1.06
N GLN A 42 21.91 10.47 -1.88
CA GLN A 42 23.31 10.04 -1.75
C GLN A 42 24.32 11.16 -2.04
N LYS A 43 24.01 12.06 -2.98
CA LYS A 43 24.88 13.19 -3.32
C LYS A 43 24.86 14.30 -2.27
N ASN A 44 23.75 14.47 -1.56
CA ASN A 44 23.52 15.52 -0.58
C ASN A 44 23.67 15.05 0.88
N GLN A 45 24.57 14.11 1.18
CA GLN A 45 24.86 13.56 2.53
C GLN A 45 25.22 14.58 3.64
N ARG A 46 25.10 15.89 3.40
CA ARG A 46 25.38 16.96 4.37
C ARG A 46 24.15 17.69 4.90
N GLU A 47 22.94 17.42 4.39
CA GLU A 47 21.70 18.02 4.89
C GLU A 47 20.83 16.95 5.55
N GLU A 48 20.09 17.32 6.60
CA GLU A 48 19.17 16.44 7.34
C GLU A 48 18.42 15.50 6.40
N GLY A 49 18.59 14.19 6.62
CA GLY A 49 18.07 13.16 5.73
C GLY A 49 16.58 13.38 5.48
N THR A 50 16.20 13.44 4.19
CA THR A 50 14.81 13.60 3.81
C THR A 50 13.97 12.48 4.43
N PRO A 51 12.81 12.80 5.04
CA PRO A 51 12.05 11.82 5.80
C PRO A 51 11.51 10.72 4.88
N GLU A 52 11.51 9.47 5.38
CA GLU A 52 11.17 8.26 4.61
C GLU A 52 9.83 8.36 3.86
N PHE A 53 8.83 9.03 4.44
CA PHE A 53 7.51 9.17 3.81
C PHE A 53 7.56 9.95 2.47
N ARG A 54 8.50 10.90 2.30
CA ARG A 54 8.65 11.67 1.05
C ARG A 54 9.12 10.81 -0.11
N PHE A 55 9.95 9.81 0.16
CA PHE A 55 10.31 8.82 -0.87
C PHE A 55 9.06 8.09 -1.36
N HIS A 56 8.22 7.64 -0.44
CA HIS A 56 7.00 6.91 -0.77
C HIS A 56 5.96 7.77 -1.49
N GLU A 57 5.84 9.06 -1.15
CA GLU A 57 5.03 10.00 -1.93
C GLU A 57 5.51 10.10 -3.38
N LEU A 58 6.82 10.24 -3.61
CA LEU A 58 7.39 10.29 -4.96
C LEU A 58 7.14 8.99 -5.72
N MET A 59 7.23 7.84 -5.05
CA MET A 59 6.86 6.55 -5.65
C MET A 59 5.39 6.54 -6.07
N VAL A 60 4.48 6.99 -5.20
CA VAL A 60 3.05 7.08 -5.52
C VAL A 60 2.82 7.98 -6.73
N SER A 61 3.41 9.18 -6.75
CA SER A 61 3.33 10.09 -7.90
C SER A 61 3.81 9.45 -9.20
N SER A 62 4.96 8.78 -9.14
CA SER A 62 5.59 8.18 -10.31
C SER A 62 4.79 7.02 -10.86
N LEU A 63 4.24 6.18 -9.99
CA LEU A 63 3.46 4.99 -10.37
C LEU A 63 2.05 5.33 -10.86
N THR A 64 1.45 6.38 -10.32
CA THR A 64 0.06 6.74 -10.61
C THR A 64 -0.06 7.85 -11.66
N GLY A 65 1.03 8.57 -11.93
CA GLY A 65 1.01 9.82 -12.69
C GLY A 65 0.30 10.97 -11.96
N ALA A 66 -0.07 10.77 -10.68
CA ALA A 66 -0.69 11.81 -9.87
C ALA A 66 0.38 12.81 -9.42
N GLU A 67 0.13 14.11 -9.59
CA GLU A 67 0.85 15.09 -8.77
C GLU A 67 0.28 15.00 -7.35
N ILE A 68 1.12 14.79 -6.33
CA ILE A 68 0.70 14.70 -4.91
C ILE A 68 -0.14 15.91 -4.48
N ASN A 69 0.08 17.07 -5.12
CA ASN A 69 -0.59 18.33 -4.80
C ASN A 69 -1.74 18.68 -5.76
N ALA A 70 -2.07 17.84 -6.75
CA ALA A 70 -3.17 18.11 -7.65
C ALA A 70 -4.51 17.79 -6.93
N PRO A 71 -5.35 18.80 -6.68
CA PRO A 71 -6.62 18.56 -6.02
C PRO A 71 -7.54 17.74 -6.94
N ASN A 72 -8.17 16.72 -6.36
CA ASN A 72 -9.48 16.13 -6.76
C ASN A 72 -9.52 14.80 -7.54
N LYS A 73 -8.41 14.13 -7.85
CA LYS A 73 -8.51 12.79 -8.47
C LYS A 73 -8.12 11.67 -7.50
N SER A 74 -9.07 10.78 -7.24
CA SER A 74 -8.82 9.53 -6.50
C SER A 74 -7.76 8.71 -7.23
N ILE A 75 -6.80 8.16 -6.47
CA ILE A 75 -5.73 7.30 -7.01
C ILE A 75 -6.31 6.10 -7.76
N VAL A 76 -7.44 5.57 -7.29
CA VAL A 76 -8.15 4.46 -7.96
C VAL A 76 -8.61 4.87 -9.36
N VAL A 77 -9.10 6.10 -9.53
CA VAL A 77 -9.54 6.61 -10.84
C VAL A 77 -8.32 6.78 -11.76
N LEU A 78 -7.23 7.35 -11.26
CA LEU A 78 -6.00 7.52 -12.04
C LEU A 78 -5.42 6.19 -12.53
N LEU A 79 -5.39 5.17 -11.67
CA LEU A 79 -4.91 3.85 -12.05
C LEU A 79 -5.79 3.15 -13.09
N LYS A 80 -7.09 3.46 -13.12
CA LYS A 80 -8.01 2.97 -14.14
C LYS A 80 -7.80 3.70 -15.47
N GLU A 81 -7.70 5.03 -15.43
CA GLU A 81 -7.40 5.86 -16.61
C GLU A 81 -6.06 5.48 -17.25
N ASN A 82 -5.05 5.11 -16.44
CA ASN A 82 -3.70 4.79 -16.91
C ASN A 82 -3.47 3.30 -17.22
N LYS A 83 -4.46 2.42 -16.98
CA LYS A 83 -4.30 0.96 -17.13
C LYS A 83 -3.82 0.56 -18.52
N ASP A 84 -4.48 1.06 -19.56
CA ASP A 84 -4.15 0.70 -20.94
C ASP A 84 -2.77 1.24 -21.35
N ASN A 85 -2.42 2.43 -20.85
CA ASN A 85 -1.10 3.03 -21.10
C ASN A 85 0.02 2.19 -20.49
N ILE A 86 -0.16 1.68 -19.26
CA ILE A 86 0.84 0.83 -18.59
C ILE A 86 1.04 -0.46 -19.36
N ILE A 87 -0.05 -1.12 -19.78
CA ILE A 87 0.01 -2.42 -20.46
C ILE A 87 0.67 -2.29 -21.85
N GLN A 88 0.45 -1.17 -22.55
CA GLN A 88 1.01 -0.94 -23.89
C GLN A 88 2.50 -0.58 -23.89
N GLN A 89 3.06 -0.16 -22.76
CA GLN A 89 4.49 0.16 -22.66
C GLN A 89 5.35 -1.10 -22.72
N ALA A 90 6.55 -0.98 -23.31
CA ALA A 90 7.54 -2.05 -23.25
C ALA A 90 7.89 -2.33 -21.77
N GLY A 91 7.70 -3.57 -21.32
CA GLY A 91 7.85 -3.94 -19.91
C GLY A 91 6.63 -3.66 -19.03
N GLY A 92 5.49 -3.28 -19.61
CA GLY A 92 4.25 -2.96 -18.90
C GLY A 92 3.78 -4.02 -17.90
N GLU A 93 3.97 -5.31 -18.21
CA GLU A 93 3.66 -6.41 -17.29
C GLU A 93 4.47 -6.34 -15.98
N ARG A 94 5.75 -5.94 -16.05
CA ARG A 94 6.60 -5.78 -14.86
C ARG A 94 6.16 -4.59 -14.03
N ILE A 95 5.77 -3.51 -14.69
CA ILE A 95 5.23 -2.31 -14.05
C ILE A 95 3.91 -2.65 -13.33
N GLU A 96 3.01 -3.37 -14.00
CA GLU A 96 1.75 -3.80 -13.43
C GLU A 96 1.96 -4.72 -12.22
N LYS A 97 2.91 -5.65 -12.32
CA LYS A 97 3.31 -6.51 -11.19
C LYS A 97 3.83 -5.70 -10.01
N TYR A 98 4.62 -4.67 -10.27
CA TYR A 98 5.12 -3.76 -9.22
C TYR A 98 3.98 -2.96 -8.58
N ILE A 99 3.14 -2.31 -9.38
CA ILE A 99 2.00 -1.51 -8.92
C ILE A 99 1.10 -2.37 -8.03
N THR A 100 0.70 -3.53 -8.53
CA THR A 100 -0.19 -4.43 -7.80
C THR A 100 0.44 -5.01 -6.54
N ALA A 101 1.76 -5.21 -6.49
CA ALA A 101 2.45 -5.72 -5.30
C ALA A 101 2.77 -4.65 -4.25
N TYR A 102 3.13 -3.42 -4.65
CA TYR A 102 3.82 -2.47 -3.76
C TYR A 102 3.14 -1.10 -3.66
N LEU A 103 2.22 -0.74 -4.55
CA LEU A 103 1.56 0.58 -4.46
C LEU A 103 0.82 0.78 -3.12
N PRO A 104 0.06 -0.18 -2.58
CA PRO A 104 -0.55 -0.01 -1.26
C PRO A 104 0.47 0.20 -0.15
N THR A 105 1.62 -0.49 -0.20
CA THR A 105 2.71 -0.28 0.75
C THR A 105 3.21 1.16 0.70
N HIS A 106 3.44 1.71 -0.50
CA HIS A 106 3.85 3.10 -0.67
C HIS A 106 2.79 4.07 -0.16
N LEU A 107 1.51 3.84 -0.43
CA LEU A 107 0.43 4.69 0.10
C LEU A 107 0.39 4.69 1.64
N ILE A 108 0.55 3.50 2.26
CA ILE A 108 0.56 3.37 3.72
C ILE A 108 1.76 4.13 4.31
N ARG A 109 2.96 3.93 3.77
CA ARG A 109 4.19 4.58 4.28
C ARG A 109 4.23 6.08 3.99
N ALA A 110 3.60 6.53 2.92
CA ALA A 110 3.34 7.95 2.62
C ALA A 110 2.23 8.57 3.48
N LYS A 111 1.67 7.83 4.46
CA LYS A 111 0.57 8.27 5.34
C LYS A 111 -0.74 8.60 4.60
N MET A 112 -0.90 8.11 3.37
CA MET A 112 -2.11 8.26 2.55
C MET A 112 -3.11 7.13 2.84
N LEU A 113 -3.51 6.95 4.10
CA LEU A 113 -4.29 5.77 4.53
C LEU A 113 -5.68 5.69 3.88
N SER A 114 -6.34 6.83 3.65
CA SER A 114 -7.64 6.86 2.95
C SER A 114 -7.51 6.32 1.52
N SER A 115 -6.46 6.74 0.81
CA SER A 115 -6.17 6.26 -0.55
C SER A 115 -5.77 4.78 -0.57
N ALA A 116 -4.97 4.34 0.41
CA ALA A 116 -4.62 2.92 0.56
C ALA A 116 -5.87 2.06 0.79
N GLY A 117 -6.76 2.50 1.70
CA GLY A 117 -8.03 1.81 1.97
C GLY A 117 -8.94 1.75 0.74
N ALA A 118 -9.11 2.86 0.04
CA ALA A 118 -9.88 2.91 -1.20
C ALA A 118 -9.32 1.96 -2.27
N LEU A 119 -8.00 1.91 -2.42
CA LEU A 119 -7.34 1.01 -3.38
C LEU A 119 -7.48 -0.47 -2.99
N LEU A 120 -7.30 -0.80 -1.71
CA LEU A 120 -7.42 -2.17 -1.19
C LEU A 120 -8.87 -2.69 -1.21
N CYS A 121 -9.86 -1.80 -1.34
CA CYS A 121 -11.27 -2.13 -1.52
C CYS A 121 -11.76 -1.96 -2.97
N ASP A 122 -10.88 -1.68 -3.93
CA ASP A 122 -11.27 -1.56 -5.34
C ASP A 122 -11.25 -2.93 -6.04
N ASP A 123 -12.39 -3.29 -6.62
CA ASP A 123 -12.59 -4.58 -7.29
C ASP A 123 -11.69 -4.77 -8.54
N ASP A 124 -11.49 -3.72 -9.36
CA ASP A 124 -10.61 -3.80 -10.54
C ASP A 124 -9.14 -3.95 -10.12
N PHE A 125 -8.70 -3.22 -9.10
CA PHE A 125 -7.36 -3.38 -8.56
C PHE A 125 -7.10 -4.79 -8.02
N ILE A 126 -8.06 -5.39 -7.29
CA ILE A 126 -7.93 -6.76 -6.78
C ILE A 126 -7.85 -7.78 -7.93
N LYS A 127 -8.68 -7.64 -8.96
CA LYS A 127 -8.62 -8.47 -10.18
C LYS A 127 -7.26 -8.37 -10.85
N ARG A 128 -6.76 -7.16 -11.04
CA ARG A 128 -5.42 -6.89 -11.59
C ARG A 128 -4.32 -7.53 -10.75
N ARG A 129 -4.41 -7.40 -9.43
CA ARG A 129 -3.46 -7.98 -8.47
C ARG A 129 -3.43 -9.50 -8.55
N VAL A 130 -4.59 -10.15 -8.57
CA VAL A 130 -4.68 -11.61 -8.71
C VAL A 130 -4.15 -12.06 -10.08
N ALA A 131 -4.45 -11.31 -11.15
CA ALA A 131 -3.93 -11.60 -12.49
C ALA A 131 -2.40 -11.46 -12.58
N ALA A 132 -1.82 -10.44 -11.96
CA ALA A 132 -0.38 -10.14 -12.05
C ALA A 132 0.49 -10.99 -11.11
N LEU A 133 -0.01 -11.34 -9.92
CA LEU A 133 0.75 -12.05 -8.88
C LEU A 133 0.37 -13.52 -8.72
N GLY A 134 -0.80 -13.91 -9.21
CA GLY A 134 -1.43 -15.18 -8.85
C GLY A 134 -2.16 -15.11 -7.50
N PRO A 135 -3.13 -16.02 -7.27
CA PRO A 135 -4.07 -15.94 -6.14
C PRO A 135 -3.39 -15.98 -4.77
N VAL A 136 -2.38 -16.86 -4.60
CA VAL A 136 -1.69 -17.04 -3.31
C VAL A 136 -0.90 -15.79 -2.93
N GLU A 137 -0.07 -15.27 -3.84
CA GLU A 137 0.76 -14.09 -3.56
C GLU A 137 -0.09 -12.83 -3.44
N ALA A 138 -1.11 -12.67 -4.30
CA ALA A 138 -2.09 -11.58 -4.18
C ALA A 138 -2.78 -11.57 -2.82
N THR A 139 -3.23 -12.72 -2.34
CA THR A 139 -3.88 -12.87 -1.03
C THR A 139 -2.93 -12.53 0.10
N ARG A 140 -1.69 -13.05 0.05
CA ARG A 140 -0.65 -12.75 1.04
C ARG A 140 -0.37 -11.25 1.11
N LYS A 141 -0.14 -10.59 -0.03
CA LYS A 141 0.10 -9.14 -0.11
C LYS A 141 -1.10 -8.34 0.41
N GLN A 142 -2.32 -8.72 0.03
CA GLN A 142 -3.55 -8.11 0.56
C GLN A 142 -3.59 -8.13 2.09
N MET A 143 -3.28 -9.28 2.71
CA MET A 143 -3.31 -9.40 4.18
C MET A 143 -2.18 -8.63 4.86
N LEU A 144 -0.99 -8.58 4.25
CA LEU A 144 0.13 -7.78 4.73
C LEU A 144 -0.20 -6.28 4.70
N ASP A 145 -0.71 -5.79 3.58
CA ASP A 145 -1.11 -4.38 3.41
C ASP A 145 -2.16 -3.96 4.45
N LEU A 146 -3.20 -4.79 4.67
CA LEU A 146 -4.23 -4.54 5.69
C LEU A 146 -3.70 -4.56 7.13
N SER A 147 -2.69 -5.38 7.39
CA SER A 147 -2.02 -5.43 8.69
C SER A 147 -1.17 -4.19 8.92
N ASP A 148 -0.40 -3.76 7.92
CA ASP A 148 0.46 -2.58 7.98
C ASP A 148 -0.36 -1.30 8.08
N MET A 149 -1.41 -1.16 7.28
CA MET A 149 -2.34 -0.03 7.35
C MET A 149 -2.95 0.11 8.75
N ARG A 150 -3.33 -1.02 9.40
CA ARG A 150 -3.84 -0.99 10.78
C ARG A 150 -2.79 -0.50 11.77
N ARG A 151 -1.55 -0.99 11.65
CA ARG A 151 -0.43 -0.63 12.52
C ARG A 151 -0.14 0.87 12.44
N ASP A 152 -0.14 1.41 11.23
CA ASP A 152 0.12 2.82 11.00
C ASP A 152 -1.06 3.70 11.44
N ASN A 153 -2.31 3.27 11.24
CA ASN A 153 -3.47 3.99 11.79
C ASN A 153 -3.45 4.07 13.33
N GLN A 154 -3.01 3.00 14.01
CA GLN A 154 -2.84 2.99 15.47
C GLN A 154 -1.76 3.97 15.95
N ARG A 155 -0.68 4.12 15.17
CA ARG A 155 0.39 5.10 15.48
C ARG A 155 -0.12 6.53 15.34
N LEU A 156 -0.84 6.85 14.26
CA LEU A 156 -1.40 8.19 14.03
C LEU A 156 -2.42 8.57 15.13
N THR A 157 -3.33 7.67 15.47
CA THR A 157 -4.32 7.91 16.52
C THR A 157 -3.69 8.06 17.92
N SER A 158 -2.55 7.41 18.18
CA SER A 158 -1.83 7.54 19.46
C SER A 158 -1.06 8.87 19.54
N SER A 159 -0.42 9.30 18.45
CA SER A 159 0.33 10.56 18.38
C SER A 159 -0.57 11.79 18.56
N ASN A 160 -1.82 11.74 18.08
CA ASN A 160 -2.75 12.86 18.25
C ASN A 160 -3.23 13.01 19.69
N LYS A 161 -3.26 11.92 20.48
CA LYS A 161 -3.69 11.97 21.89
C LYS A 161 -2.67 12.63 22.81
N SER A 162 -1.38 12.54 22.53
CA SER A 162 -0.34 13.15 23.37
C SER A 162 -0.24 14.67 23.24
N ASN A 163 -0.82 15.25 22.19
CA ASN A 163 -0.83 16.71 21.98
C ASN A 163 -2.08 17.40 22.54
N THR A 164 -2.98 16.64 23.18
CA THR A 164 -4.22 17.16 23.78
C THR A 164 -4.25 16.84 25.28
N GLU A 165 -3.18 17.15 26.01
CA GLU A 165 -3.32 17.35 27.45
C GLU A 165 -3.74 18.80 27.73
N PRO A 166 -4.76 19.02 28.59
CA PRO A 166 -5.15 20.35 29.01
C PRO A 166 -4.04 20.93 29.88
N SER A 167 -3.41 22.03 29.44
CA SER A 167 -2.60 22.84 30.34
C SER A 167 -3.51 23.43 31.42
N SER A 168 -3.68 22.72 32.52
CA SER A 168 -4.18 23.28 33.76
C SER A 168 -3.08 24.17 34.31
N LEU A 169 -3.12 25.48 34.08
CA LEU A 169 -2.49 26.46 34.96
C LEU A 169 -3.10 27.86 34.76
N ASP A 170 -3.64 28.34 35.87
CA ASP A 170 -3.67 29.73 36.35
C ASP A 170 -3.95 30.87 35.37
N GLU A 171 -5.13 31.47 35.56
CA GLU A 171 -5.42 32.85 35.17
C GLU A 171 -4.44 33.82 35.84
N ARG A 172 -3.49 34.36 35.07
CA ARG A 172 -2.93 35.69 35.34
C ARG A 172 -2.88 36.50 34.06
N GLU A 173 -3.68 37.56 34.07
CA GLU A 173 -3.71 38.64 33.09
C GLU A 173 -2.34 39.29 32.92
N ILE A 174 -1.84 39.38 31.68
CA ILE A 174 -0.94 40.46 31.26
C ILE A 174 -1.34 40.90 29.84
N LYS A 175 -1.76 42.16 29.73
CA LYS A 175 -1.91 42.93 28.48
C LYS A 175 -0.53 43.41 28.02
N SER A 176 -0.23 43.33 26.71
CA SER A 176 0.14 44.49 25.87
C SER A 176 0.68 44.06 24.49
N ASP A 177 -0.01 44.54 23.45
CA ASP A 177 0.45 45.03 22.15
C ASP A 177 1.88 44.71 21.69
N ILE A 178 2.02 44.04 20.53
CA ILE A 178 3.03 44.31 19.48
C ILE A 178 2.56 43.67 18.16
N ASP A 179 2.49 44.52 17.13
CA ASP A 179 2.32 44.19 15.72
C ASP A 179 3.43 43.25 15.19
N SER A 180 3.06 42.15 14.56
CA SER A 180 3.92 41.40 13.64
C SER A 180 3.11 40.74 12.51
N PRO A 181 3.62 40.75 11.27
CA PRO A 181 2.86 40.36 10.08
C PRO A 181 2.75 38.82 9.93
N PRO A 182 1.74 38.32 9.20
CA PRO A 182 1.46 36.90 9.12
C PRO A 182 2.47 36.20 8.20
N GLN A 183 3.36 35.41 8.78
CA GLN A 183 4.05 34.37 8.02
C GLN A 183 3.05 33.24 7.74
N GLY A 184 2.72 33.09 6.46
CA GLY A 184 1.86 32.02 5.95
C GLY A 184 2.48 30.64 6.13
N GLY A 185 2.35 30.09 7.34
CA GLY A 185 2.42 28.66 7.57
C GLY A 185 1.10 28.04 7.13
N PHE A 186 1.06 27.53 5.90
CA PHE A 186 -0.04 26.72 5.40
C PHE A 186 0.03 25.37 6.13
N LEU A 187 -0.51 25.33 7.36
CA LEU A 187 -0.84 24.08 8.02
C LEU A 187 -2.08 23.56 7.30
N GLU A 188 -1.84 22.73 6.29
CA GLU A 188 -2.90 21.96 5.66
C GLU A 188 -3.56 21.14 6.78
N GLN A 189 -4.77 21.54 7.15
CA GLN A 189 -5.66 20.73 7.96
C GLN A 189 -5.86 19.42 7.20
N SER A 190 -5.01 18.44 7.48
CA SER A 190 -5.32 17.06 7.18
C SER A 190 -6.62 16.78 7.91
N THR A 191 -7.74 16.87 7.18
CA THR A 191 -8.98 16.24 7.58
C THR A 191 -8.62 14.77 7.67
N THR A 192 -8.26 14.33 8.87
CA THR A 192 -8.08 12.91 9.17
C THR A 192 -9.49 12.33 9.10
N ASP A 193 -9.95 12.07 7.88
CA ASP A 193 -11.12 11.25 7.64
C ASP A 193 -10.90 10.01 8.50
N ASN A 194 -11.81 9.78 9.43
CA ASN A 194 -11.72 8.69 10.37
C ASN A 194 -11.92 7.39 9.57
N VAL A 195 -10.82 6.86 9.05
CA VAL A 195 -10.78 5.66 8.21
C VAL A 195 -11.25 4.48 9.07
N ASP A 196 -12.47 3.98 8.82
CA ASP A 196 -12.96 2.78 9.49
C ASP A 196 -12.23 1.53 8.99
N MET A 197 -11.14 1.22 9.69
CA MET A 197 -10.28 0.09 9.40
C MET A 197 -11.02 -1.25 9.46
N ASN A 198 -12.08 -1.38 10.24
CA ASN A 198 -12.79 -2.66 10.35
C ASN A 198 -13.65 -2.90 9.11
N VAL A 199 -14.31 -1.85 8.60
CA VAL A 199 -15.08 -1.89 7.36
C VAL A 199 -14.17 -2.21 6.18
N ILE A 200 -13.07 -1.46 6.04
CA ILE A 200 -12.11 -1.66 4.95
C ILE A 200 -11.56 -3.08 4.95
N LYS A 201 -11.16 -3.60 6.12
CA LYS A 201 -10.65 -4.96 6.22
C LYS A 201 -11.67 -6.01 5.80
N ARG A 202 -12.89 -5.91 6.32
CA ARG A 202 -13.95 -6.88 5.99
C ARG A 202 -14.23 -6.87 4.49
N ASP A 203 -14.37 -5.70 3.90
CA ASP A 203 -14.72 -5.54 2.50
C ASP A 203 -13.55 -5.98 1.58
N ALA A 204 -12.31 -5.60 1.92
CA ALA A 204 -11.09 -6.03 1.23
C ALA A 204 -10.88 -7.56 1.29
N CYS A 205 -11.09 -8.18 2.46
CA CYS A 205 -11.02 -9.63 2.62
C CYS A 205 -12.10 -10.35 1.79
N ARG A 206 -13.32 -9.80 1.75
CA ARG A 206 -14.40 -10.37 0.94
C ARG A 206 -14.04 -10.34 -0.55
N LEU A 207 -13.62 -9.17 -1.05
CA LEU A 207 -13.32 -9.00 -2.46
C LEU A 207 -12.16 -9.88 -2.95
N VAL A 208 -11.07 -10.00 -2.17
CA VAL A 208 -9.95 -10.86 -2.57
C VAL A 208 -10.37 -12.33 -2.60
N ILE A 209 -11.22 -12.77 -1.67
CA ILE A 209 -11.71 -14.15 -1.68
C ILE A 209 -12.66 -14.38 -2.85
N ASP A 210 -13.62 -13.49 -3.10
CA ASP A 210 -14.55 -13.61 -4.23
C ASP A 210 -13.78 -13.73 -5.56
N GLU A 211 -12.69 -12.96 -5.72
CA GLU A 211 -11.83 -13.05 -6.89
C GLU A 211 -11.00 -14.36 -6.94
N VAL A 212 -10.48 -14.83 -5.80
CA VAL A 212 -9.79 -16.12 -5.73
C VAL A 212 -10.71 -17.27 -6.12
N TYR A 213 -11.97 -17.30 -5.65
CA TYR A 213 -12.97 -18.26 -6.10
C TYR A 213 -13.20 -18.17 -7.60
N ARG A 214 -13.40 -16.95 -8.12
CA ARG A 214 -13.65 -16.73 -9.54
C ARG A 214 -12.53 -17.28 -10.41
N VAL A 215 -11.27 -17.07 -10.02
CA VAL A 215 -10.11 -17.57 -10.78
C VAL A 215 -9.97 -19.08 -10.68
N MET A 216 -10.22 -19.66 -9.50
CA MET A 216 -10.00 -21.08 -9.24
C MET A 216 -11.13 -22.00 -9.73
N ASP A 217 -12.37 -21.51 -9.75
CA ASP A 217 -13.51 -22.26 -10.29
C ASP A 217 -13.39 -22.43 -11.82
N VAL A 218 -12.79 -21.45 -12.50
CA VAL A 218 -12.51 -21.52 -13.94
C VAL A 218 -11.38 -22.51 -14.26
N THR A 219 -10.46 -22.74 -13.33
CA THR A 219 -9.31 -23.64 -13.49
C THR A 219 -9.54 -24.94 -12.72
N VAL A 220 -10.37 -25.84 -13.24
CA VAL A 220 -10.64 -27.14 -12.58
C VAL A 220 -9.40 -28.06 -12.68
N ARG A 221 -8.41 -27.87 -11.81
CA ARG A 221 -7.26 -28.77 -11.62
C ARG A 221 -7.02 -29.03 -10.13
N SER A 222 -6.57 -30.25 -9.79
CA SER A 222 -6.31 -30.67 -8.41
C SER A 222 -5.31 -29.76 -7.67
N GLY A 223 -4.35 -29.15 -8.36
CA GLY A 223 -3.42 -28.18 -7.77
C GLY A 223 -4.07 -26.87 -7.31
N ASP A 224 -5.20 -26.49 -7.90
CA ASP A 224 -5.87 -25.21 -7.61
C ASP A 224 -6.65 -25.27 -6.30
N SER A 225 -7.07 -26.48 -5.89
CA SER A 225 -7.67 -26.69 -4.57
C SER A 225 -6.69 -26.48 -3.42
N LEU A 226 -5.41 -26.84 -3.58
CA LEU A 226 -4.38 -26.56 -2.55
C LEU A 226 -4.15 -25.06 -2.41
N ASN A 227 -4.01 -24.35 -3.55
CA ASN A 227 -3.84 -22.90 -3.55
C ASN A 227 -5.07 -22.20 -2.94
N MET A 228 -6.29 -22.70 -3.17
CA MET A 228 -7.52 -22.21 -2.53
C MET A 228 -7.42 -22.33 -1.00
N ALA A 229 -7.05 -23.51 -0.50
CA ALA A 229 -6.90 -23.75 0.93
C ALA A 229 -5.87 -22.81 1.57
N ILE A 230 -4.75 -22.55 0.89
CA ILE A 230 -3.73 -21.59 1.32
C ILE A 230 -4.28 -20.16 1.36
N CYS A 231 -5.05 -19.75 0.34
CA CYS A 231 -5.66 -18.42 0.33
C CYS A 231 -6.66 -18.25 1.48
N LEU A 232 -7.56 -19.23 1.65
CA LEU A 232 -8.56 -19.24 2.72
C LEU A 232 -7.91 -19.24 4.11
N SER A 233 -6.86 -20.04 4.33
CA SER A 233 -6.14 -20.05 5.59
C SER A 233 -5.45 -18.72 5.88
N THR A 234 -4.83 -18.12 4.86
CA THR A 234 -4.16 -16.82 4.95
C THR A 234 -5.14 -15.70 5.31
N VAL A 235 -6.32 -15.66 4.67
CA VAL A 235 -7.34 -14.67 5.02
C VAL A 235 -7.93 -14.95 6.39
N GLY A 236 -8.20 -16.22 6.72
CA GLY A 236 -8.67 -16.63 8.05
C GLY A 236 -7.75 -16.14 9.18
N GLU A 237 -6.43 -16.33 9.02
CA GLU A 237 -5.44 -15.81 9.97
C GLU A 237 -5.45 -14.27 10.05
N GLY A 238 -5.52 -13.58 8.89
CA GLY A 238 -5.64 -12.13 8.83
C GLY A 238 -6.87 -11.57 9.54
N LEU A 239 -8.00 -12.29 9.44
CA LEU A 239 -9.27 -11.97 10.13
C LEU A 239 -9.17 -12.20 11.65
N LEU A 240 -8.50 -13.27 12.11
CA LEU A 240 -8.21 -13.47 13.54
C LEU A 240 -7.40 -12.32 14.12
N ARG A 241 -6.30 -11.95 13.45
CA ARG A 241 -5.48 -10.79 13.83
C ARG A 241 -6.31 -9.49 13.85
N SER A 242 -7.36 -9.42 13.04
CA SER A 242 -8.29 -8.30 12.94
C SER A 242 -9.46 -8.31 13.93
N LYS A 243 -9.49 -9.24 14.89
CA LYS A 243 -10.59 -9.41 15.86
C LYS A 243 -11.95 -9.68 15.18
N GLN A 244 -11.93 -10.38 14.05
CA GLN A 244 -13.12 -10.86 13.33
C GLN A 244 -13.21 -12.40 13.39
N PRO A 245 -13.36 -13.00 14.59
CA PRO A 245 -13.22 -14.44 14.77
C PRO A 245 -14.31 -15.26 14.06
N ARG A 246 -15.53 -14.70 13.93
CA ARG A 246 -16.65 -15.39 13.26
C ARG A 246 -16.35 -15.61 11.78
N ASP A 247 -15.92 -14.55 11.08
CA ASP A 247 -15.59 -14.63 9.66
C ASP A 247 -14.32 -15.45 9.43
N ALA A 248 -13.34 -15.34 10.34
CA ALA A 248 -12.13 -16.15 10.30
C ALA A 248 -12.42 -17.64 10.38
N MET A 249 -13.27 -18.06 11.33
CA MET A 249 -13.62 -19.45 11.55
C MET A 249 -14.23 -20.08 10.29
N LEU A 250 -15.14 -19.37 9.61
CA LEU A 250 -15.74 -19.85 8.37
C LEU A 250 -14.68 -20.15 7.29
N ARG A 251 -13.70 -19.25 7.10
CA ARG A 251 -12.65 -19.46 6.08
C ARG A 251 -11.67 -20.57 6.48
N LEU A 252 -11.34 -20.67 7.77
CA LEU A 252 -10.45 -21.70 8.28
C LEU A 252 -11.08 -23.10 8.22
N GLU A 253 -12.36 -23.23 8.56
CA GLU A 253 -13.10 -24.49 8.46
C GLU A 253 -13.15 -25.01 7.02
N GLU A 254 -13.38 -24.10 6.07
CA GLU A 254 -13.36 -24.44 4.65
C GLU A 254 -11.96 -24.85 4.18
N ALA A 255 -10.92 -24.11 4.56
CA ALA A 255 -9.54 -24.48 4.26
C ALA A 255 -9.20 -25.88 4.81
N VAL A 256 -9.59 -26.18 6.05
CA VAL A 256 -9.42 -27.51 6.67
C VAL A 256 -10.17 -28.59 5.90
N GLY A 257 -11.40 -28.31 5.44
CA GLY A 257 -12.17 -29.22 4.61
C GLY A 257 -11.40 -29.61 3.34
N ILE A 258 -10.81 -28.63 2.66
CA ILE A 258 -9.99 -28.86 1.46
C ILE A 258 -8.71 -29.63 1.80
N TYR A 259 -7.98 -29.22 2.85
CA TYR A 259 -6.76 -29.93 3.27
C TYR A 259 -7.01 -31.40 3.59
N ARG A 260 -8.10 -31.71 4.31
CA ARG A 260 -8.49 -33.10 4.59
C ARG A 260 -8.85 -33.89 3.34
N GLY A 261 -9.49 -33.24 2.37
CA GLY A 261 -9.80 -33.85 1.08
C GLY A 261 -8.53 -34.21 0.27
N LEU A 262 -7.48 -33.40 0.39
CA LEU A 262 -6.22 -33.57 -0.36
C LEU A 262 -5.20 -34.46 0.34
N LEU A 263 -5.02 -34.30 1.65
CA LEU A 263 -3.97 -34.95 2.45
C LEU A 263 -4.49 -36.15 3.25
N GLY A 264 -5.81 -36.32 3.31
CA GLY A 264 -6.46 -37.30 4.17
C GLY A 264 -6.85 -36.74 5.55
N PRO A 265 -7.65 -37.48 6.34
CA PRO A 265 -8.29 -36.97 7.56
C PRO A 265 -7.35 -36.75 8.76
N TYR A 266 -6.09 -37.16 8.69
CA TYR A 266 -5.11 -37.13 9.79
C TYR A 266 -4.02 -36.06 9.65
N HIS A 267 -4.11 -35.22 8.61
CA HIS A 267 -3.29 -34.02 8.42
C HIS A 267 -4.08 -32.76 8.79
#